data_AF-A0A3M1A9B9-F1
#
_entry.id   AF-A0A3M1A9B9-F1
#
_cell.length_a   1.000
_cell.length_b   1.000
_cell.length_c   1.000
_cell.angle_alpha   90.00
_cell.angle_beta   90.00
_cell.angle_gamma   90.00
#
_symmetry.space_group_name_H-M   'P 1'
#
loop_
_entity.id
_entity.type
_entity.pdbx_description
1 polymer ?
#
loop_
_entity_poly.entity_id
_entity_poly.type
_entity_poly.pdbx_seq_one_letter_code
_entity_poly.pdbx_strand_id
1 'polypeptide(L)'
;MTLSRLIFAFLAGGLFGAGLFVSGMTDTNKVQGWLDVFGAWDPTLAFVLGGAILPMLVAWRIAEARKRAVLGTLIPARPDPIIDARLVTGSVLFGLGWGLVGLCPGP
;
A
#
# COMPACT_ATOMS: atom_id res chain seq x y z
N MET A 1 -25.09 3.72 -0.66
CA MET A 1 -23.92 3.75 -1.57
C MET A 1 -24.44 3.93 -2.99
N THR A 2 -23.91 4.88 -3.76
CA THR A 2 -24.34 5.09 -5.16
C THR A 2 -23.69 4.06 -6.08
N LEU A 3 -24.37 3.71 -7.19
CA LEU A 3 -23.86 2.77 -8.21
C LEU A 3 -22.47 3.20 -8.73
N SER A 4 -22.25 4.50 -8.91
CA SER A 4 -20.95 5.05 -9.30
C SER A 4 -19.83 4.65 -8.33
N ARG A 5 -20.04 4.71 -7.02
CA ARG A 5 -19.02 4.31 -6.03
C ARG A 5 -18.67 2.83 -6.12
N LEU A 6 -19.63 1.97 -6.43
CA LEU A 6 -19.39 0.54 -6.60
C LEU A 6 -18.53 0.25 -7.84
N ILE A 7 -18.83 0.91 -8.96
CA ILE A 7 -18.04 0.77 -10.19
C ILE A 7 -16.60 1.22 -9.95
N PHE A 8 -16.39 2.39 -9.33
CA PHE A 8 -15.04 2.87 -9.03
C PHE A 8 -14.31 1.98 -8.01
N ALA A 9 -15.00 1.42 -7.03
CA ALA A 9 -14.41 0.47 -6.08
C ALA A 9 -13.95 -0.82 -6.78
N PHE A 10 -14.78 -1.36 -7.69
CA PHE A 10 -14.43 -2.53 -8.49
C PHE A 10 -13.23 -2.27 -9.40
N LEU A 11 -13.22 -1.13 -10.10
CA LEU A 11 -12.10 -0.74 -10.96
C LEU A 11 -10.81 -0.53 -10.16
N ALA A 12 -10.88 0.15 -9.01
CA ALA A 12 -9.72 0.37 -8.16
C ALA A 12 -9.16 -0.94 -7.59
N GLY A 13 -10.04 -1.82 -7.08
CA GLY A 13 -9.64 -3.13 -6.57
C GLY A 13 -9.09 -4.04 -7.66
N GLY A 14 -9.72 -4.05 -8.84
CA GLY A 14 -9.25 -4.81 -10.00
C GLY A 14 -7.89 -4.33 -10.51
N LEU A 15 -7.69 -3.01 -10.60
CA LEU A 15 -6.40 -2.43 -10.98
C LEU A 15 -5.31 -2.76 -9.95
N PHE A 16 -5.63 -2.66 -8.66
CA PHE A 16 -4.70 -2.99 -7.59
C PHE A 16 -4.31 -4.48 -7.62
N GLY A 17 -5.29 -5.38 -7.69
CA GLY A 17 -5.05 -6.82 -7.76
C GLY A 17 -4.28 -7.26 -9.01
N ALA A 18 -4.62 -6.69 -10.17
CA ALA A 18 -3.86 -6.91 -11.41
C ALA A 18 -2.41 -6.43 -11.27
N GLY A 19 -2.19 -5.28 -10.63
CA GLY A 19 -0.84 -4.77 -10.33
C GLY A 19 -0.05 -5.70 -9.42
N LEU A 20 -0.66 -6.24 -8.36
CA LEU A 20 -0.02 -7.23 -7.48
C LEU A 20 0.39 -8.50 -8.23
N PHE A 21 -0.51 -9.01 -9.09
CA PHE A 21 -0.24 -10.22 -9.87
C PHE A 21 0.90 -10.00 -10.88
N VAL A 22 0.85 -8.90 -11.65
CA VAL A 22 1.87 -8.60 -12.67
C VAL A 22 3.23 -8.28 -12.04
N SER A 23 3.26 -7.65 -10.87
CA SER A 23 4.49 -7.35 -10.14
C SER A 23 5.11 -8.56 -9.42
N GLY A 24 4.40 -9.69 -9.36
CA GLY A 24 4.86 -10.89 -8.65
C GLY A 24 4.82 -10.76 -7.12
N MET A 25 4.11 -9.76 -6.59
CA MET A 25 3.99 -9.53 -5.14
C MET A 25 3.15 -10.59 -4.40
N THR A 26 2.51 -11.49 -5.16
CA THR A 26 1.86 -12.70 -4.65
C THR A 26 2.83 -13.85 -4.39
N ASP A 27 4.08 -13.76 -4.87
CA ASP A 27 5.13 -14.75 -4.63
C ASP A 27 5.89 -14.42 -3.35
N THR A 28 5.89 -15.35 -2.39
CA THR A 28 6.57 -15.17 -1.11
C THR A 28 8.08 -15.04 -1.24
N ASN A 29 8.66 -15.67 -2.25
CA ASN A 29 10.10 -15.63 -2.50
C ASN A 29 10.57 -14.22 -2.86
N LYS A 30 9.72 -13.42 -3.52
CA LYS A 30 10.07 -12.03 -3.89
C LYS A 30 10.18 -11.12 -2.67
N VAL A 31 9.26 -11.26 -1.72
CA VAL A 31 9.28 -10.46 -0.49
C VAL A 31 10.36 -10.96 0.46
N GLN A 32 10.48 -12.27 0.64
CA GLN A 32 11.53 -12.85 1.49
C GLN A 32 12.92 -12.56 0.94
N GLY A 33 13.13 -12.67 -0.38
CA GLY A 33 14.38 -12.29 -1.04
C GLY A 33 14.72 -10.81 -0.86
N TRP A 34 13.73 -9.91 -0.84
CA TRP A 34 13.95 -8.51 -0.51
C TRP A 34 14.39 -8.29 0.95
N LEU A 35 13.89 -9.11 1.89
CA LEU A 35 14.23 -9.03 3.32
C LEU A 35 15.54 -9.74 3.65
N ASP A 36 16.01 -10.67 2.82
CA ASP A 36 17.25 -11.44 3.01
C ASP A 36 18.51 -10.64 2.63
N VAL A 37 18.73 -9.50 3.30
CA VAL A 37 19.86 -8.58 3.03
C VAL A 37 21.23 -9.24 3.26
N PHE A 38 21.30 -10.27 4.11
CA PHE A 38 22.54 -10.99 4.44
C PHE A 38 22.75 -12.25 3.58
N GLY A 39 21.78 -12.64 2.75
CA GLY A 39 21.84 -13.84 1.92
C GLY A 39 21.65 -13.53 0.44
N ALA A 40 20.66 -14.16 -0.19
CA ALA A 40 20.38 -14.03 -1.62
C ALA A 40 19.44 -12.84 -1.89
N TRP A 41 19.91 -11.64 -1.57
CA TRP A 41 19.10 -10.42 -1.64
C TRP A 41 18.59 -10.12 -3.05
N ASP A 42 17.26 -10.00 -3.21
CA ASP A 42 16.60 -9.62 -4.47
C ASP A 42 16.09 -8.16 -4.42
N PRO A 43 16.74 -7.20 -5.11
CA PRO A 43 16.36 -5.80 -5.09
C PRO A 43 15.15 -5.46 -5.98
N THR A 44 14.56 -6.42 -6.69
CA THR A 44 13.46 -6.19 -7.64
C THR A 44 12.26 -5.48 -6.99
N LEU A 45 12.00 -5.74 -5.71
CA LEU A 45 10.89 -5.15 -4.96
C LEU A 45 11.02 -3.61 -4.84
N ALA A 46 12.25 -3.07 -4.86
CA ALA A 46 12.47 -1.62 -4.82
C ALA A 46 11.83 -0.88 -6.01
N PHE A 47 11.81 -1.50 -7.20
CA PHE A 47 11.17 -0.90 -8.37
C PHE A 47 9.66 -0.82 -8.22
N VAL A 48 9.05 -1.86 -7.63
CA VAL A 48 7.61 -1.89 -7.33
C VAL A 48 7.27 -0.84 -6.27
N LEU A 49 8.05 -0.78 -5.19
CA LEU A 49 7.88 0.21 -4.12
C LEU A 49 8.04 1.64 -4.66
N GLY A 50 9.09 1.91 -5.44
CA GLY A 50 9.31 3.21 -6.06
C GLY A 50 8.19 3.60 -7.01
N GLY A 51 7.74 2.65 -7.83
CA GLY A 51 6.59 2.81 -8.73
C GLY A 51 5.27 3.07 -8.02
N ALA A 52 5.10 2.58 -6.78
CA ALA A 52 3.92 2.84 -5.96
C ALA A 52 4.00 4.20 -5.22
N ILE A 53 5.19 4.57 -4.72
CA ILE A 53 5.39 5.82 -3.97
C ILE A 53 5.17 7.03 -4.88
N LEU A 54 5.70 7.04 -6.10
CA LEU A 54 5.64 8.21 -6.99
C LEU A 54 4.20 8.67 -7.31
N PRO A 55 3.26 7.81 -7.77
CA PRO A 55 1.87 8.19 -7.96
C PRO A 55 1.18 8.62 -6.66
N MET A 56 1.51 7.98 -5.54
CA MET A 56 0.91 8.31 -4.24
C MET A 56 1.31 9.72 -3.77
N LEU A 57 2.56 10.12 -3.99
CA LEU A 57 3.02 11.50 -3.71
C LEU A 57 2.19 12.52 -4.51
N VAL A 58 1.92 12.24 -5.79
CA VAL A 58 1.06 13.09 -6.63
C VAL A 58 -0.38 13.10 -6.09
N ALA A 59 -0.91 11.93 -5.73
CA ALA A 59 -2.26 11.80 -5.19
C ALA A 59 -2.45 12.60 -3.89
N TRP A 60 -1.47 12.59 -2.97
CA TRP A 60 -1.51 13.40 -1.76
C TRP A 60 -1.51 14.89 -2.06
N ARG A 61 -0.69 15.37 -3.00
CA ARG A 61 -0.66 16.79 -3.39
C ARG A 61 -2.01 17.24 -3.95
N ILE A 62 -2.64 16.40 -4.76
CA ILE A 62 -3.99 16.66 -5.29
C ILE A 62 -5.04 16.63 -4.16
N ALA A 63 -4.90 15.71 -3.21
CA ALA A 63 -5.82 15.61 -2.07
C ALA A 63 -5.72 16.82 -1.14
N GLU A 64 -4.50 17.31 -0.85
CA GLU A 64 -4.27 18.52 -0.06
C GLU A 64 -4.88 19.76 -0.73
N ALA A 65 -4.82 19.85 -2.07
CA ALA A 65 -5.41 20.95 -2.83
C ALA A 65 -6.95 20.89 -2.94
N ARG A 66 -7.59 19.78 -2.56
CA ARG A 66 -9.04 19.57 -2.70
C ARG A 66 -9.75 19.35 -1.37
N LYS A 67 -10.89 20.01 -1.18
CA LYS A 67 -11.78 19.75 -0.03
C LYS A 67 -12.70 18.54 -0.23
N ARG A 68 -12.94 18.14 -1.48
CA ARG A 68 -13.85 17.05 -1.87
C ARG A 68 -13.19 16.12 -2.88
N ALA A 69 -13.45 14.83 -2.73
CA ALA A 69 -13.11 13.80 -3.71
C ALA A 69 -13.98 13.99 -4.97
N VAL A 70 -13.53 13.43 -6.08
CA VAL A 70 -14.24 13.48 -7.38
C VAL A 70 -15.66 12.91 -7.26
N LEU A 71 -15.86 11.92 -6.40
CA LEU A 71 -17.15 11.29 -6.11
C LEU A 71 -18.02 12.08 -5.11
N GLY A 72 -17.61 13.29 -4.72
CA GLY A 72 -18.39 14.23 -3.92
C GLY A 72 -18.20 14.11 -2.40
N THR A 73 -17.52 13.07 -1.90
CA THR A 73 -17.25 12.92 -0.46
C THR A 73 -16.19 13.90 0.02
N LEU A 74 -16.28 14.35 1.27
CA LEU A 74 -15.22 15.17 1.88
C LEU A 74 -13.93 14.34 1.99
N ILE A 75 -12.81 14.97 1.69
CA ILE A 75 -11.49 14.38 1.97
C ILE A 75 -11.23 14.62 3.46
N PRO A 76 -10.94 13.58 4.26
CA PRO A 76 -10.65 13.75 5.68
C PRO A 76 -9.38 14.58 5.86
N ALA A 77 -9.33 15.32 6.97
CA ALA A 77 -8.12 16.05 7.34
C ALA A 77 -6.97 15.07 7.61
N ARG A 78 -5.73 15.57 7.47
CA ARG A 78 -4.54 14.80 7.85
C ARG A 78 -4.63 14.47 9.35
N PRO A 79 -4.55 13.19 9.75
CA PRO A 79 -4.55 12.83 11.16
C PRO A 79 -3.27 13.33 11.83
N ASP A 80 -3.36 13.66 13.12
CA ASP A 80 -2.20 14.03 13.91
C ASP A 80 -1.23 12.85 14.02
N PRO A 81 0.09 13.09 13.90
CA PRO A 81 1.10 12.04 13.99
C PRO A 81 1.30 11.66 15.47
N ILE A 82 0.38 10.89 16.03
CA ILE A 82 0.49 10.35 17.39
C ILE A 82 1.30 9.06 17.32
N ILE A 83 2.51 9.08 17.87
CA ILE A 83 3.34 7.89 18.05
C ILE A 83 3.16 7.43 19.49
N ASP A 84 2.32 6.42 19.69
CA ASP A 84 2.07 5.82 21.01
C ASP A 84 2.58 4.38 21.09
N ALA A 85 2.61 3.83 22.31
CA ALA A 85 3.07 2.46 22.52
C ALA A 85 2.21 1.43 21.77
N ARG A 86 0.92 1.72 21.55
CA ARG A 86 0.00 0.85 20.83
C ARG A 86 0.37 0.76 19.36
N LEU A 87 0.66 1.90 18.72
CA LEU A 87 1.13 1.99 17.35
C LEU A 87 2.46 1.27 17.18
N VAL A 88 3.44 1.57 18.03
CA VAL A 88 4.78 0.95 17.96
C VAL A 88 4.66 -0.57 18.09
N THR A 89 3.96 -1.05 19.11
CA THR A 89 3.79 -2.50 19.36
C THR A 89 3.04 -3.16 18.20
N GLY A 90 1.95 -2.55 17.73
CA GLY A 90 1.17 -3.06 16.60
C GLY A 90 1.99 -3.13 15.31
N SER A 91 2.76 -2.09 14.99
CA SER A 91 3.63 -2.06 13.81
C SER A 91 4.72 -3.11 13.87
N VAL A 92 5.34 -3.35 15.03
CA VAL A 92 6.35 -4.40 15.21
C VAL A 92 5.73 -5.77 15.00
N LEU A 93 4.61 -6.07 15.68
CA LEU A 93 3.93 -7.37 15.55
C LEU A 93 3.47 -7.62 14.11
N PHE A 94 2.90 -6.61 13.46
CA PHE A 94 2.49 -6.68 12.07
C PHE A 94 3.69 -6.91 11.13
N GLY A 95 4.77 -6.16 11.31
CA GLY A 95 5.98 -6.30 10.50
C GLY A 95 6.64 -7.68 10.64
N LEU A 96 6.69 -8.23 11.86
CA LEU A 96 7.19 -9.59 12.10
C LEU A 96 6.33 -10.64 11.40
N GLY A 97 4.99 -10.55 11.55
CA GLY A 97 4.07 -11.48 10.88
C GLY A 97 4.18 -11.41 9.35
N TRP A 98 4.24 -10.19 8.80
CA TRP A 98 4.44 -9.96 7.39
C TRP A 98 5.76 -10.55 6.87
N GLY A 99 6.86 -10.31 7.56
CA GLY A 99 8.17 -10.84 7.18
C GLY A 99 8.25 -12.36 7.23
N LEU A 100 7.58 -12.99 8.20
CA LEU A 100 7.50 -14.45 8.32
C LEU A 100 6.69 -15.08 7.19
N VAL A 101 5.55 -14.50 6.84
CA VAL A 101 4.65 -15.02 5.78
C VAL A 101 5.20 -14.71 4.38
N GLY A 102 5.85 -13.56 4.20
CA GLY A 102 6.41 -13.15 2.91
C GLY A 102 5.37 -12.74 1.86
N LEU A 103 4.09 -12.57 2.21
CA LEU A 103 3.09 -12.07 1.25
C LEU A 103 3.00 -10.57 1.30
N CYS A 104 2.81 -9.89 0.17
CA CYS A 104 2.52 -8.45 0.19
C CYS A 104 1.24 -8.17 1.00
N PRO A 105 1.22 -7.18 1.90
CA PRO A 105 0.06 -6.89 2.74
C PRO A 105 -1.05 -6.09 2.00
N GLY A 106 -1.10 -6.17 0.67
CA GLY A 106 -2.23 -5.70 -0.15
C GLY A 106 -3.41 -6.66 -0.03
N PRO A 107 -4.66 -6.17 -0.23
CA PRO A 107 -5.87 -6.57 0.48
C PRO A 107 -6.27 -8.04 0.31
#